data_AF-A0A924LIY8-F1
#
_entry.id   AF-A0A924LIY8-F1
#
_cell.length_a   1.000
_cell.length_b   1.000
_cell.length_c   1.000
_cell.angle_alpha   90.00
_cell.angle_beta   90.00
_cell.angle_gamma   90.00
#
_symmetry.space_group_name_H-M   'P 1'
#
loop_
_entity.id
_entity.type
_entity.pdbx_description
1 polymer ?
#
loop_
_entity_poly.entity_id
_entity_poly.type
_entity_poly.pdbx_seq_one_letter_code
_entity_poly.pdbx_strand_id
1 'polypeptide(L)'
;MRRGLANAQAYRSGMVLGLTLAEIMVLLVFMMLLAAAALLLQQDSAVGALDDRARGLAAARAEIQVVQARVTGLETALDQSRRIAEQADQARAQSEGAARRQYSQATATLARLTEDLAAARGEAQTLGGQNAQMRGEIQRIHGNAGSGLPYCWTASDGKPVTLLRITLRDTGVIAQDPAPRPRAEDTLWTKLVVLPRDQLLPMEIFLTQAGAAIEKSNSDRCRHALEVIDGTGPSNKRGYKGLMNQLWGNFLLREVGG
;
A
#
# COMPACT_ATOMS: atom_id res chain seq x y z
N MET A 1 21.43 64.76 -104.28
CA MET A 1 22.88 64.89 -104.61
C MET A 1 23.20 63.74 -105.57
N ARG A 2 23.35 63.97 -106.89
CA ARG A 2 24.61 64.36 -107.59
C ARG A 2 25.77 63.47 -107.15
N ARG A 3 26.56 62.76 -107.97
CA ARG A 3 26.88 62.55 -109.41
C ARG A 3 27.67 61.21 -109.37
N GLY A 4 27.88 60.38 -110.38
CA GLY A 4 27.97 60.43 -111.84
C GLY A 4 28.67 59.10 -112.22
N LEU A 5 28.26 58.43 -113.29
CA LEU A 5 29.02 58.37 -114.56
C LEU A 5 30.43 57.79 -114.40
N ALA A 6 30.95 56.87 -115.20
CA ALA A 6 30.50 56.10 -116.37
C ALA A 6 31.75 55.29 -116.79
N ASN A 7 31.53 54.33 -117.68
CA ASN A 7 32.46 53.89 -118.75
C ASN A 7 33.51 52.79 -118.55
N ALA A 8 33.55 51.99 -119.63
CA ALA A 8 34.58 51.12 -120.19
C ALA A 8 34.76 49.75 -119.49
N GLN A 9 34.36 48.60 -120.03
CA GLN A 9 34.35 48.10 -121.42
C GLN A 9 35.75 48.07 -122.05
N ALA A 10 36.56 47.06 -121.73
CA ALA A 10 37.59 46.46 -122.59
C ALA A 10 38.10 45.17 -121.93
N TYR A 11 37.69 44.00 -122.43
CA TYR A 11 38.43 43.19 -123.40
C TYR A 11 39.53 42.31 -122.79
N ARG A 12 39.12 41.05 -122.59
CA ARG A 12 39.87 39.78 -122.64
C ARG A 12 41.39 39.92 -122.83
N SER A 13 42.12 39.51 -121.80
CA SER A 13 43.41 38.87 -121.95
C SER A 13 43.38 37.63 -121.09
N GLY A 14 43.08 36.49 -121.72
CA GLY A 14 43.32 35.18 -121.13
C GLY A 14 44.83 35.01 -121.01
N MET A 15 45.39 35.48 -119.90
CA MET A 15 46.75 35.15 -119.51
C MET A 15 46.69 33.74 -118.94
N VAL A 16 46.83 32.75 -119.83
CA VAL A 16 47.12 31.38 -119.43
C VAL A 16 48.56 31.39 -118.95
N LEU A 17 48.77 31.78 -117.69
CA LEU A 17 49.99 31.41 -116.98
C LEU A 17 49.98 29.89 -116.93
N GLY A 18 50.77 29.28 -117.81
CA GLY A 18 51.06 27.85 -117.74
C GLY A 18 51.79 27.61 -116.43
N LEU A 19 51.04 27.21 -115.40
CA LEU A 19 51.59 26.65 -114.18
C LEU A 19 52.59 25.57 -114.61
N THR A 20 53.83 25.71 -114.18
CA THR A 20 54.84 24.68 -114.47
C THR A 20 54.42 23.38 -113.80
N LEU A 21 54.73 22.24 -114.42
CA LEU A 21 54.35 20.92 -113.89
C LEU A 21 54.77 20.73 -112.41
N ALA A 22 55.89 21.32 -112.01
CA ALA A 22 56.39 21.32 -110.63
C ALA A 22 55.47 22.06 -109.65
N GLU A 23 54.89 23.19 -110.05
CA GLU A 23 54.05 24.03 -109.21
C GLU A 23 52.66 23.39 -108.97
N ILE A 24 52.13 22.67 -109.98
CA ILE A 24 50.94 21.82 -109.80
C ILE A 24 51.22 20.70 -108.80
N MET A 25 52.39 20.05 -108.88
CA MET A 25 52.76 19.01 -107.91
C MET A 25 52.86 19.55 -106.49
N VAL A 26 53.44 20.75 -106.30
CA VAL A 26 53.53 21.38 -104.97
C VAL A 26 52.15 21.72 -104.41
N LEU A 27 51.23 22.25 -105.22
CA LEU A 27 49.85 22.52 -104.78
C LEU A 27 49.10 21.25 -104.39
N LEU A 28 49.30 20.14 -105.13
CA LEU A 28 48.69 18.85 -104.79
C LEU A 28 49.23 18.31 -103.46
N VAL A 29 50.54 18.38 -103.22
CA VAL A 29 51.15 17.98 -101.94
C VAL A 29 50.63 18.85 -100.81
N PHE A 30 50.55 20.17 -101.01
CA PHE A 30 50.02 21.09 -100.00
C PHE A 30 48.55 20.81 -99.67
N MET A 31 47.71 20.56 -100.68
CA MET A 31 46.31 20.14 -100.47
C MET A 31 46.21 18.81 -99.72
N MET A 32 47.05 17.82 -100.04
CA MET A 32 47.09 16.56 -99.30
C MET A 32 47.50 16.77 -97.84
N LEU A 33 48.49 17.63 -97.57
CA LEU A 33 48.91 17.98 -96.21
C LEU A 33 47.79 18.70 -95.44
N LEU A 34 47.07 19.63 -96.08
CA LEU A 34 45.92 20.30 -95.46
C LEU A 34 44.77 19.34 -95.17
N ALA A 35 44.45 18.43 -96.08
CA ALA A 35 43.44 17.40 -95.87
C ALA A 35 43.83 16.45 -94.73
N ALA A 36 45.09 16.04 -94.67
CA ALA A 36 45.62 15.24 -93.57
C ALA A 36 45.55 15.98 -92.23
N ALA A 37 45.92 17.27 -92.18
CA ALA A 37 45.81 18.09 -90.98
C ALA A 37 44.34 18.26 -90.52
N ALA A 38 43.41 18.48 -91.45
CA ALA A 38 41.98 18.56 -91.15
C ALA A 38 41.44 17.22 -90.60
N LEU A 39 41.86 16.08 -91.16
CA LEU A 39 41.51 14.75 -90.66
C LEU A 39 42.09 14.49 -89.27
N LEU A 40 43.34 14.88 -89.01
CA LEU A 40 43.96 14.77 -87.68
C LEU A 40 43.22 15.63 -86.64
N LEU A 41 42.88 16.88 -86.97
CA LEU A 41 42.07 17.75 -86.10
C LEU A 41 40.68 17.16 -85.83
N GLN A 42 40.04 16.59 -86.85
CA GLN A 42 38.75 15.92 -86.69
C GLN A 42 38.89 14.68 -85.79
N GLN A 43 39.95 13.89 -85.96
CA GLN A 43 40.24 12.73 -85.14
C GLN A 43 40.51 13.11 -83.68
N ASP A 44 41.32 14.13 -83.42
CA ASP A 44 41.61 14.62 -82.07
C ASP A 44 40.34 15.12 -81.36
N SER A 45 39.46 15.82 -82.08
CA SER A 45 38.18 16.26 -81.52
C SER A 45 37.25 15.08 -81.20
N ALA A 46 37.26 14.03 -82.04
CA ALA A 46 36.50 12.81 -81.78
C ALA A 46 37.06 12.04 -80.58
N VAL A 47 38.39 11.95 -80.44
CA VAL A 47 39.05 11.33 -79.29
C VAL A 47 38.72 12.09 -78.01
N GLY A 48 38.82 13.43 -78.02
CA GLY A 48 38.44 14.26 -76.87
C GLY A 48 36.98 14.06 -76.44
N ALA A 49 36.05 14.01 -77.39
CA ALA A 49 34.64 13.76 -77.09
C ALA A 49 34.39 12.34 -76.53
N LEU A 50 35.15 11.34 -76.96
CA LEU A 50 35.09 9.98 -76.40
C LEU A 50 35.67 9.94 -74.98
N ASP A 51 36.76 10.65 -74.72
CA ASP A 51 37.36 10.75 -73.39
C ASP A 51 36.42 11.43 -72.39
N ASP A 52 35.76 12.52 -72.78
CA ASP A 52 34.78 13.20 -71.93
C ASP A 52 33.57 12.31 -71.64
N ARG A 53 33.10 11.55 -72.64
CA ARG A 53 32.04 10.54 -72.41
C ARG A 53 32.50 9.42 -71.48
N ALA A 54 33.74 8.94 -71.62
CA ALA A 54 34.30 7.91 -70.76
C ALA A 54 34.40 8.41 -69.30
N ARG A 55 34.83 9.65 -69.09
CA ARG A 55 34.84 10.30 -67.77
C ARG A 55 33.43 10.45 -67.19
N GLY A 56 32.47 10.88 -68.01
CA GLY A 56 31.07 10.99 -67.59
C GLY A 56 30.47 9.65 -67.17
N LEU A 57 30.72 8.58 -67.93
CA LEU A 57 30.28 7.23 -67.59
C LEU A 57 30.97 6.69 -66.33
N ALA A 58 32.26 7.00 -66.13
CA ALA A 58 32.99 6.63 -64.93
C ALA A 58 32.40 7.34 -63.68
N ALA A 59 32.10 8.63 -63.78
CA ALA A 59 31.44 9.38 -62.71
C ALA A 59 30.05 8.82 -62.38
N ALA A 60 29.22 8.57 -63.40
CA ALA A 60 27.89 7.98 -63.20
C ALA A 60 27.96 6.59 -62.55
N ARG A 61 28.95 5.76 -62.91
CA ARG A 61 29.19 4.46 -62.25
C ARG A 61 29.56 4.63 -60.78
N ALA A 62 30.40 5.60 -60.45
CA ALA A 62 30.77 5.88 -59.06
C ALA A 62 29.54 6.33 -58.24
N GLU A 63 28.67 7.18 -58.80
CA GLU A 63 27.43 7.57 -58.15
C GLU A 63 26.48 6.39 -57.92
N ILE A 64 26.33 5.51 -58.91
CA ILE A 64 25.52 4.28 -58.78
C ILE A 64 26.06 3.40 -57.66
N GLN A 65 27.39 3.23 -57.54
CA GLN A 65 27.99 2.45 -56.45
C GLN A 65 27.69 3.05 -55.07
N VAL A 66 27.73 4.38 -54.93
CA VAL A 66 27.37 5.07 -53.68
C VAL A 66 25.89 4.85 -53.35
N VAL A 67 25.00 4.96 -54.34
CA VAL A 67 23.56 4.71 -54.14
C VAL A 67 23.31 3.26 -53.76
N GLN A 68 23.96 2.29 -54.41
CA GLN A 68 23.86 0.87 -54.07
C GLN A 68 24.30 0.62 -52.63
N ALA A 69 25.43 1.18 -52.19
CA ALA A 69 25.88 1.05 -50.81
C ALA A 69 24.88 1.64 -49.80
N ARG A 70 24.24 2.77 -50.13
CA ARG A 70 23.18 3.37 -49.30
C ARG A 70 21.93 2.50 -49.23
N VAL A 71 21.51 1.91 -50.35
CA VAL A 71 20.36 1.00 -50.39
C VAL A 71 20.61 -0.22 -49.49
N THR A 72 21.77 -0.86 -49.61
CA THR A 72 22.15 -1.99 -48.74
C THR A 72 22.22 -1.59 -47.26
N GLY A 73 22.70 -0.38 -46.97
CA GLY A 73 22.69 0.17 -45.61
C GLY A 73 21.26 0.35 -45.06
N LEU A 74 20.34 0.88 -45.87
CA LEU A 74 18.94 1.05 -45.50
C LEU A 74 18.21 -0.28 -45.31
N GLU A 75 18.48 -1.27 -46.17
CA GLU A 75 17.94 -2.63 -46.02
C GLU A 75 18.37 -3.25 -44.70
N THR A 76 19.66 -3.14 -44.36
CA THR A 76 20.19 -3.63 -43.08
C THR A 76 19.55 -2.93 -41.88
N ALA A 77 19.36 -1.61 -41.96
CA ALA A 77 18.71 -0.82 -40.91
C ALA A 77 17.22 -1.19 -40.76
N LEU A 78 16.51 -1.44 -41.87
CA LEU A 78 15.12 -1.87 -41.87
C LEU A 78 14.98 -3.26 -41.21
N ASP A 79 15.85 -4.20 -41.55
CA ASP A 79 15.86 -5.53 -40.94
C ASP A 79 16.19 -5.46 -39.44
N GLN A 80 17.12 -4.60 -39.03
CA GLN A 80 17.39 -4.35 -37.61
C GLN A 80 16.16 -3.77 -36.91
N SER A 81 15.47 -2.80 -37.52
CA SER A 81 14.25 -2.22 -36.97
C SER A 81 13.13 -3.25 -36.83
N ARG A 82 12.98 -4.18 -37.78
CA ARG A 82 12.01 -5.28 -37.71
C ARG A 82 12.30 -6.22 -36.54
N ARG A 83 13.56 -6.62 -36.36
CA ARG A 83 13.96 -7.48 -35.22
C ARG A 83 13.69 -6.81 -33.88
N ILE A 84 13.95 -5.51 -33.76
CA ILE A 84 13.65 -4.74 -32.55
C ILE A 84 12.14 -4.70 -32.29
N ALA A 85 11.33 -4.48 -33.32
CA ALA A 85 9.88 -4.48 -33.19
C ALA A 85 9.34 -5.85 -32.75
N GLU A 86 9.81 -6.94 -33.37
CA GLU A 86 9.46 -8.31 -32.98
C GLU A 86 9.85 -8.63 -31.52
N GLN A 87 11.06 -8.21 -31.10
CA GLN A 87 11.50 -8.36 -29.72
C GLN A 87 10.63 -7.55 -28.74
N ALA A 88 10.24 -6.33 -29.12
CA ALA A 88 9.37 -5.50 -28.30
C ALA A 88 7.97 -6.12 -28.15
N ASP A 89 7.41 -6.69 -29.21
CA ASP A 89 6.11 -7.38 -29.17
C ASP A 89 6.17 -8.67 -28.34
N GLN A 90 7.25 -9.44 -28.45
CA GLN A 90 7.47 -10.61 -27.59
C GLN A 90 7.61 -10.21 -26.11
N ALA A 91 8.36 -9.14 -25.81
CA ALA A 91 8.50 -8.64 -24.45
C ALA A 91 7.16 -8.15 -23.87
N ARG A 92 6.34 -7.46 -24.70
CA ARG A 92 4.98 -7.05 -24.32
C ARG A 92 4.10 -8.25 -24.00
N ALA A 93 4.05 -9.25 -24.89
CA ALA A 93 3.27 -10.47 -24.66
C ALA A 93 3.71 -11.24 -23.40
N GLN A 94 5.02 -11.31 -23.14
CA GLN A 94 5.55 -11.91 -21.90
C GLN A 94 5.14 -11.12 -20.66
N SER A 95 5.22 -9.79 -20.71
CA SER A 95 4.85 -8.92 -19.59
C SER A 95 3.35 -8.99 -19.28
N GLU A 96 2.49 -9.02 -20.30
CA GLU A 96 1.05 -9.20 -20.15
C GLU A 96 0.71 -10.58 -19.58
N GLY A 97 1.39 -11.63 -20.06
CA GLY A 97 1.24 -12.98 -19.52
C GLY A 97 1.66 -13.08 -18.06
N ALA A 98 2.75 -12.41 -17.66
CA ALA A 98 3.19 -12.33 -16.28
C ALA A 98 2.19 -11.56 -15.41
N ALA A 99 1.72 -10.40 -15.86
CA ALA A 99 0.73 -9.60 -15.17
C ALA A 99 -0.59 -10.36 -14.94
N ARG A 100 -1.07 -11.10 -15.96
CA ARG A 100 -2.26 -11.96 -15.83
C ARG A 100 -2.08 -13.07 -14.80
N ARG A 101 -0.92 -13.73 -14.76
CA ARG A 101 -0.61 -14.76 -13.75
C ARG A 101 -0.52 -14.17 -12.35
N GLN A 102 0.11 -13.01 -12.20
CA GLN A 102 0.19 -12.34 -10.91
C GLN A 102 -1.20 -11.91 -10.42
N TYR A 103 -2.04 -11.37 -11.31
CA TYR A 103 -3.42 -11.02 -10.98
C TYR A 103 -4.24 -12.24 -10.56
N SER A 104 -4.16 -13.36 -11.30
CA SER A 104 -4.90 -14.57 -10.95
C SER A 104 -4.45 -15.18 -9.61
N GLN A 105 -3.15 -15.16 -9.32
CA GLN A 105 -2.61 -15.56 -8.02
C GLN A 105 -3.09 -14.64 -6.89
N ALA A 106 -3.05 -13.32 -7.09
CA ALA A 106 -3.53 -12.36 -6.12
C ALA A 106 -5.03 -12.55 -5.82
N THR A 107 -5.86 -12.78 -6.84
CA THR A 107 -7.28 -13.07 -6.65
C THR A 107 -7.53 -14.38 -5.90
N ALA A 108 -6.73 -15.42 -6.14
CA ALA A 108 -6.84 -16.70 -5.44
C ALA A 108 -6.43 -16.57 -3.97
N THR A 109 -5.36 -15.82 -3.69
CA THR A 109 -4.94 -15.52 -2.31
C THR A 109 -5.99 -14.71 -1.57
N LEU A 110 -6.58 -13.70 -2.23
CA LEU A 110 -7.64 -12.89 -1.63
C LEU A 110 -8.86 -13.74 -1.27
N ALA A 111 -9.28 -14.65 -2.16
CA ALA A 111 -10.38 -15.57 -1.89
C ALA A 111 -10.13 -16.45 -0.66
N ARG A 112 -8.90 -17.00 -0.51
CA ARG A 112 -8.52 -17.78 0.67
C ARG A 112 -8.55 -16.96 1.95
N LEU A 113 -7.98 -15.76 1.93
CA LEU A 113 -8.00 -14.87 3.10
C LEU A 113 -9.42 -14.48 3.52
N THR A 114 -10.34 -14.30 2.56
CA THR A 114 -11.74 -14.00 2.88
C THR A 114 -12.45 -15.19 3.52
N GLU A 115 -12.13 -16.42 3.10
CA GLU A 115 -12.66 -17.65 3.70
C GLU A 115 -12.12 -17.86 5.13
N ASP A 116 -10.80 -17.69 5.32
CA ASP A 116 -10.15 -17.77 6.63
C ASP A 116 -10.72 -16.75 7.62
N LEU A 117 -10.95 -15.51 7.16
CA LEU A 117 -11.55 -14.46 8.00
C LEU A 117 -12.99 -14.81 8.40
N ALA A 118 -13.76 -15.43 7.50
CA ALA A 118 -15.11 -15.88 7.81
C ALA A 118 -15.08 -17.02 8.85
N ALA A 119 -14.17 -17.99 8.69
CA ALA A 119 -13.98 -19.07 9.66
C ALA A 119 -13.57 -18.56 11.04
N ALA A 120 -12.58 -17.66 11.11
CA ALA A 120 -12.12 -17.06 12.36
C ALA A 120 -13.21 -16.25 13.08
N ARG A 121 -14.08 -15.56 12.32
CA ARG A 121 -15.25 -14.87 12.89
C ARG A 121 -16.26 -15.85 13.49
N GLY A 122 -16.51 -16.98 12.84
CA GLY A 122 -17.38 -18.03 13.36
C GLY A 122 -16.85 -18.64 14.67
N GLU A 123 -15.54 -18.88 14.73
CA GLU A 123 -14.88 -19.37 15.95
C GLU A 123 -14.97 -18.34 17.09
N ALA A 124 -14.69 -17.06 16.81
CA ALA A 124 -14.79 -15.99 17.80
C ALA A 124 -16.21 -15.83 18.36
N GLN A 125 -17.24 -15.95 17.53
CA GLN A 125 -18.64 -15.96 17.98
C GLN A 125 -18.94 -17.16 18.88
N THR A 126 -18.44 -18.34 18.51
CA THR A 126 -18.62 -19.58 19.29
C THR A 126 -17.97 -19.45 20.67
N LEU A 127 -16.71 -19.01 20.73
CA LEU A 127 -15.99 -18.76 21.98
C LEU A 127 -16.67 -17.67 22.83
N GLY A 128 -17.20 -16.63 22.18
CA GLY A 128 -18.01 -15.59 22.85
C GLY A 128 -19.24 -16.18 23.54
N GLY A 129 -19.98 -17.06 22.84
CA GLY A 129 -21.13 -17.78 23.38
C GLY A 129 -20.77 -18.68 24.56
N GLN A 130 -19.69 -19.47 24.43
CA GLN A 130 -19.19 -20.34 25.50
C GLN A 130 -18.77 -19.54 26.75
N ASN A 131 -18.04 -18.43 26.56
CA ASN A 131 -17.66 -17.55 27.67
C ASN A 131 -18.87 -16.94 28.38
N ALA A 132 -19.91 -16.53 27.63
CA ALA A 132 -21.14 -16.03 28.21
C ALA A 132 -21.86 -17.11 29.03
N GLN A 133 -21.94 -18.34 28.51
CA GLN A 133 -22.51 -19.49 29.22
C GLN A 133 -21.74 -19.81 30.52
N MET A 134 -20.41 -19.92 30.44
CA MET A 134 -19.56 -20.20 31.60
C MET A 134 -19.69 -19.12 32.67
N ARG A 135 -19.78 -17.85 32.29
CA ARG A 135 -20.03 -16.75 33.23
C ARG A 135 -21.38 -16.92 33.94
N GLY A 136 -22.42 -17.34 33.21
CA GLY A 136 -23.73 -17.65 33.80
C GLY A 136 -23.70 -18.88 34.73
N GLU A 137 -22.89 -19.90 34.43
CA GLU A 137 -22.67 -21.06 35.30
C GLU A 137 -21.88 -20.70 36.56
N ILE A 138 -20.79 -19.94 36.41
CA ILE A 138 -20.01 -19.41 37.54
C ILE A 138 -20.90 -18.57 38.45
N GLN A 139 -21.75 -17.70 37.91
CA GLN A 139 -22.70 -16.94 38.72
C GLN A 139 -23.70 -17.83 39.48
N ARG A 140 -24.14 -18.93 38.87
CA ARG A 140 -25.03 -19.90 39.52
C ARG A 140 -24.32 -20.68 40.63
N ILE A 141 -23.09 -21.12 40.40
CA ILE A 141 -22.31 -21.94 41.33
C ILE A 141 -21.73 -21.10 42.47
N HIS A 142 -21.14 -19.94 42.14
CA HIS A 142 -20.56 -18.99 43.08
C HIS A 142 -21.59 -18.00 43.65
N GLY A 143 -22.89 -18.25 43.46
CA GLY A 143 -23.98 -17.62 44.21
C GLY A 143 -23.93 -17.98 45.70
N ASN A 144 -22.86 -17.53 46.37
CA ASN A 144 -22.66 -17.26 47.78
C ASN A 144 -23.27 -18.25 48.78
N ALA A 145 -22.70 -19.46 48.86
CA ALA A 145 -22.59 -20.25 50.10
C ALA A 145 -23.83 -20.27 51.02
N GLY A 146 -25.04 -20.28 50.44
CA GLY A 146 -26.32 -20.33 51.17
C GLY A 146 -27.13 -19.02 51.27
N SER A 147 -26.59 -17.85 50.90
CA SER A 147 -27.33 -16.55 50.95
C SER A 147 -27.99 -16.15 49.62
N GLY A 148 -27.54 -16.73 48.49
CA GLY A 148 -28.17 -16.59 47.17
C GLY A 148 -28.00 -15.24 46.45
N LEU A 149 -27.41 -14.21 47.07
CA LEU A 149 -27.24 -12.88 46.47
C LEU A 149 -25.76 -12.50 46.29
N PRO A 150 -25.35 -11.87 45.17
CA PRO A 150 -23.96 -11.43 44.91
C PRO A 150 -23.50 -10.30 45.85
N TYR A 151 -22.19 -9.99 45.86
CA TYR A 151 -21.66 -8.86 46.61
C TYR A 151 -22.09 -7.53 46.01
N CYS A 152 -22.51 -6.57 46.85
CA CYS A 152 -22.84 -5.22 46.37
C CYS A 152 -21.61 -4.47 45.88
N TRP A 153 -20.47 -4.68 46.54
CA TRP A 153 -19.20 -4.12 46.13
C TRP A 153 -18.18 -5.23 45.92
N THR A 154 -17.60 -5.23 44.73
CA THR A 154 -16.59 -6.21 44.31
C THR A 154 -15.36 -5.46 43.83
N ALA A 155 -14.18 -5.94 44.22
CA ALA A 155 -12.90 -5.44 43.72
C ALA A 155 -12.63 -6.00 42.31
N SER A 156 -11.59 -5.49 41.65
CA SER A 156 -11.18 -5.96 40.31
C SER A 156 -10.77 -7.43 40.29
N ASP A 157 -10.39 -8.00 41.43
CA ASP A 157 -10.04 -9.42 41.59
C ASP A 157 -11.25 -10.32 41.91
N GLY A 158 -12.47 -9.77 41.91
CA GLY A 158 -13.70 -10.52 42.20
C GLY A 158 -13.99 -10.72 43.68
N LYS A 159 -13.13 -10.25 44.60
CA LYS A 159 -13.38 -10.36 46.04
C LYS A 159 -14.35 -9.31 46.55
N PRO A 160 -15.12 -9.61 47.61
CA PRO A 160 -15.94 -8.61 48.27
C PRO A 160 -15.10 -7.46 48.82
N VAL A 161 -15.59 -6.24 48.62
CA VAL A 161 -15.09 -5.06 49.31
C VAL A 161 -15.91 -4.88 50.58
N THR A 162 -15.24 -4.82 51.72
CA THR A 162 -15.87 -4.72 53.03
C THR A 162 -16.41 -3.31 53.27
N LEU A 163 -17.68 -3.23 53.68
CA LEU A 163 -18.36 -1.98 53.99
C LEU A 163 -17.96 -1.47 55.38
N LEU A 164 -18.02 -2.33 56.41
CA LEU A 164 -17.60 -2.01 57.77
C LEU A 164 -16.75 -3.13 58.34
N ARG A 165 -15.89 -2.76 59.29
CA ARG A 165 -15.25 -3.69 60.21
C ARG A 165 -16.03 -3.67 61.52
N ILE A 166 -16.44 -4.83 61.98
CA ILE A 166 -17.24 -5.00 63.20
C ILE A 166 -16.47 -5.89 64.18
N THR A 167 -16.25 -5.40 65.40
CA THR A 167 -15.77 -6.22 66.51
C THR A 167 -16.95 -6.63 67.38
N LEU A 168 -17.20 -7.92 67.50
CA LEU A 168 -18.22 -8.46 68.39
C LEU A 168 -17.74 -8.36 69.84
N ARG A 169 -18.63 -7.98 70.75
CA ARG A 169 -18.41 -7.94 72.20
C ARG A 169 -19.55 -8.68 72.89
N ASP A 170 -19.39 -9.01 74.17
CA ASP A 170 -20.36 -9.86 74.87
C ASP A 170 -21.80 -9.34 74.86
N THR A 171 -21.96 -8.02 74.81
CA THR A 171 -23.26 -7.33 74.88
C THR A 171 -23.61 -6.56 73.60
N GLY A 172 -22.80 -6.63 72.54
CA GLY A 172 -23.03 -5.81 71.35
C GLY A 172 -21.90 -5.83 70.34
N VAL A 173 -21.78 -4.74 69.57
CA VAL A 173 -20.82 -4.60 68.49
C VAL A 173 -20.16 -3.24 68.50
N ILE A 174 -18.91 -3.17 68.03
CA ILE A 174 -18.21 -1.93 67.76
C ILE A 174 -18.00 -1.84 66.25
N ALA A 175 -18.52 -0.79 65.62
CA ALA A 175 -18.38 -0.56 64.20
C ALA A 175 -17.22 0.40 63.90
N GLN A 176 -16.45 0.07 62.87
CA GLN A 176 -15.32 0.84 62.37
C GLN A 176 -15.36 0.91 60.85
N ASP A 177 -14.90 2.03 60.31
CA ASP A 177 -14.67 2.13 58.87
C ASP A 177 -13.37 1.39 58.50
N PRO A 178 -13.35 0.63 57.40
CA PRO A 178 -12.09 0.13 56.85
C PRO A 178 -11.21 1.31 56.41
N ALA A 179 -9.89 1.19 56.63
CA ALA A 179 -8.89 2.18 56.24
C ALA A 179 -7.96 1.58 55.17
N PRO A 180 -7.86 2.17 53.96
CA PRO A 180 -8.62 3.33 53.49
C PRO A 180 -10.10 3.01 53.27
N ARG A 181 -10.96 4.03 53.33
CA ARG A 181 -12.41 3.89 53.09
C ARG A 181 -12.62 3.48 51.62
N PRO A 182 -13.18 2.29 51.34
CA PRO A 182 -13.44 1.86 49.98
C PRO A 182 -14.62 2.62 49.39
N ARG A 183 -14.54 2.94 48.09
CA ARG A 183 -15.59 3.65 47.34
C ARG A 183 -16.10 4.89 48.10
N ALA A 184 -15.19 5.77 48.52
CA ALA A 184 -15.51 6.92 49.35
C ALA A 184 -16.57 7.85 48.73
N GLU A 185 -16.74 7.78 47.42
CA GLU A 185 -17.73 8.49 46.61
C GLU A 185 -19.15 7.87 46.64
N ASP A 186 -19.32 6.64 47.14
CA ASP A 186 -20.63 5.99 47.17
C ASP A 186 -21.57 6.68 48.18
N THR A 187 -22.75 7.06 47.71
CA THR A 187 -23.81 7.72 48.52
C THR A 187 -24.22 6.95 49.77
N LEU A 188 -23.95 5.63 49.82
CA LEU A 188 -24.21 4.82 51.00
C LEU A 188 -23.45 5.32 52.23
N TRP A 189 -22.24 5.86 52.05
CA TRP A 189 -21.45 6.42 53.16
C TRP A 189 -22.15 7.57 53.85
N THR A 190 -22.81 8.44 53.10
CA THR A 190 -23.60 9.55 53.66
C THR A 190 -24.75 9.03 54.52
N LYS A 191 -25.36 7.91 54.14
CA LYS A 191 -26.43 7.28 54.94
C LYS A 191 -25.90 6.60 56.20
N LEU A 192 -24.64 6.13 56.19
CA LEU A 192 -24.00 5.49 57.33
C LEU A 192 -23.33 6.47 58.32
N VAL A 193 -23.44 7.78 58.08
CA VAL A 193 -22.89 8.81 58.97
C VAL A 193 -23.54 8.80 60.35
N VAL A 194 -24.81 8.35 60.43
CA VAL A 194 -25.58 8.30 61.68
C VAL A 194 -25.16 7.17 62.62
N LEU A 195 -24.42 6.17 62.11
CA LEU A 195 -23.96 5.02 62.90
C LEU A 195 -22.71 5.43 63.71
N PRO A 196 -22.73 5.42 65.06
CA PRO A 196 -21.56 5.74 65.85
C PRO A 196 -20.39 4.80 65.56
N ARG A 197 -19.19 5.36 65.39
CA ARG A 197 -17.95 4.60 65.26
C ARG A 197 -17.24 4.50 66.60
N ASP A 198 -16.51 3.41 66.80
CA ASP A 198 -15.68 3.18 67.99
C ASP A 198 -16.45 3.20 69.33
N GLN A 199 -17.77 2.99 69.27
CA GLN A 199 -18.64 2.89 70.44
C GLN A 199 -19.27 1.49 70.48
N LEU A 200 -19.46 0.97 71.70
CA LEU A 200 -20.19 -0.28 71.90
C LEU A 200 -21.69 -0.03 71.72
N LEU A 201 -22.25 -0.62 70.68
CA LEU A 201 -23.67 -0.53 70.34
C LEU A 201 -24.38 -1.86 70.64
N PRO A 202 -25.56 -1.84 71.27
CA PRO A 202 -26.44 -3.01 71.25
C PRO A 202 -26.73 -3.41 69.81
N MET A 203 -26.78 -4.72 69.53
CA MET A 203 -26.93 -5.24 68.16
C MET A 203 -28.18 -4.70 67.44
N GLU A 204 -29.30 -4.55 68.16
CA GLU A 204 -30.52 -3.97 67.60
C GLU A 204 -30.31 -2.54 67.09
N ILE A 205 -29.65 -1.69 67.88
CA ILE A 205 -29.32 -0.32 67.49
C ILE A 205 -28.40 -0.29 66.28
N PHE A 206 -27.40 -1.19 66.24
CA PHE A 206 -26.54 -1.33 65.06
C PHE A 206 -27.35 -1.68 63.81
N LEU A 207 -28.23 -2.68 63.87
CA LEU A 207 -29.04 -3.09 62.72
C LEU A 207 -30.00 -1.99 62.25
N THR A 208 -30.63 -1.27 63.18
CA THR A 208 -31.49 -0.12 62.85
C THR A 208 -30.70 0.98 62.15
N GLN A 209 -29.52 1.35 62.67
CA GLN A 209 -28.71 2.42 62.10
C GLN A 209 -28.00 2.00 60.80
N ALA A 210 -27.71 0.71 60.63
CA ALA A 210 -27.24 0.13 59.37
C ALA A 210 -28.38 -0.14 58.36
N GLY A 211 -29.63 0.16 58.72
CA GLY A 211 -30.82 -0.14 57.93
C GLY A 211 -30.75 0.35 56.48
N ALA A 212 -30.18 1.53 56.26
CA ALA A 212 -30.01 2.07 54.90
C ALA A 212 -29.13 1.20 53.99
N ALA A 213 -28.10 0.52 54.55
CA ALA A 213 -27.27 -0.42 53.80
C ALA A 213 -28.02 -1.72 53.52
N ILE A 214 -28.83 -2.18 54.47
CA ILE A 214 -29.66 -3.39 54.35
C ILE A 214 -30.75 -3.18 53.28
N GLU A 215 -31.46 -2.04 53.32
CA GLU A 215 -32.47 -1.66 52.34
C GLU A 215 -31.88 -1.56 50.93
N LYS A 216 -30.74 -0.87 50.78
CA LYS A 216 -30.04 -0.77 49.50
C LYS A 216 -29.63 -2.15 48.99
N SER A 217 -29.06 -2.99 49.85
CA SER A 217 -28.70 -4.37 49.55
C SER A 217 -29.90 -5.20 49.05
N ASN A 218 -31.06 -5.10 49.73
CA ASN A 218 -32.28 -5.79 49.31
C ASN A 218 -32.81 -5.28 47.96
N SER A 219 -32.84 -3.96 47.77
CA SER A 219 -33.28 -3.32 46.52
C SER A 219 -32.40 -3.72 45.34
N ASP A 220 -31.08 -3.72 45.55
CA ASP A 220 -30.08 -4.01 44.51
C ASP A 220 -29.86 -5.52 44.32
N ARG A 221 -30.59 -6.38 45.06
CA ARG A 221 -30.45 -7.84 45.08
C ARG A 221 -28.99 -8.29 45.24
N CYS A 222 -28.29 -7.67 46.16
CA CYS A 222 -26.90 -7.97 46.53
C CYS A 222 -26.74 -7.98 48.05
N ARG A 223 -25.57 -8.31 48.59
CA ARG A 223 -25.25 -8.19 50.03
C ARG A 223 -23.94 -7.44 50.21
N HIS A 224 -23.92 -6.46 51.12
CA HIS A 224 -22.68 -5.82 51.52
C HIS A 224 -21.87 -6.75 52.43
N ALA A 225 -20.56 -6.73 52.28
CA ALA A 225 -19.67 -7.56 53.09
C ALA A 225 -19.24 -6.83 54.36
N LEU A 226 -19.19 -7.54 55.49
CA LEU A 226 -18.64 -7.06 56.75
C LEU A 226 -17.39 -7.86 57.09
N GLU A 227 -16.37 -7.16 57.58
CA GLU A 227 -15.22 -7.80 58.21
C GLU A 227 -15.53 -7.98 59.70
N VAL A 228 -15.62 -9.22 60.18
CA VAL A 228 -16.04 -9.49 61.56
C VAL A 228 -14.86 -10.04 62.36
N ILE A 229 -14.62 -9.42 63.52
CA ILE A 229 -13.58 -9.83 64.49
C ILE A 229 -14.30 -10.31 65.75
N ASP A 230 -13.99 -11.52 66.21
CA ASP A 230 -14.47 -12.01 67.50
C ASP A 230 -13.69 -11.35 68.64
N GLY A 231 -14.34 -10.42 69.33
CA GLY A 231 -13.84 -9.81 70.56
C GLY A 231 -14.67 -10.19 71.78
N THR A 232 -15.47 -11.26 71.69
CA THR A 232 -16.27 -11.79 72.81
C THR A 232 -15.37 -12.49 73.83
N GLY A 233 -15.83 -12.58 75.08
CA GLY A 233 -15.10 -13.27 76.12
C GLY A 233 -14.94 -14.77 75.82
N PRO A 234 -13.88 -15.43 76.29
CA PRO A 234 -13.59 -16.84 75.98
C PRO A 234 -14.70 -17.81 76.41
N SER A 235 -15.55 -17.41 77.35
CA SER A 235 -16.71 -18.19 77.81
C SER A 235 -18.02 -17.90 77.06
N ASN A 236 -18.08 -16.89 76.18
CA ASN A 236 -19.33 -16.42 75.57
C ASN A 236 -19.59 -16.92 74.14
N LYS A 237 -19.27 -18.19 73.88
CA LYS A 237 -19.50 -18.82 72.56
C LYS A 237 -20.97 -18.78 72.10
N ARG A 238 -21.92 -18.80 73.04
CA ARG A 238 -23.36 -18.72 72.73
C ARG A 238 -23.73 -17.31 72.26
N GLY A 239 -23.23 -16.27 72.93
CA GLY A 239 -23.44 -14.87 72.54
C GLY A 239 -22.86 -14.58 71.16
N TYR A 240 -21.63 -15.01 70.89
CA TYR A 240 -20.99 -14.92 69.57
C TYR A 240 -21.90 -15.46 68.45
N LYS A 241 -22.39 -16.70 68.60
CA LYS A 241 -23.29 -17.31 67.60
C LYS A 241 -24.60 -16.55 67.42
N GLY A 242 -25.16 -16.03 68.52
CA GLY A 242 -26.36 -15.20 68.47
C GLY A 242 -26.16 -13.92 67.66
N LEU A 243 -25.07 -13.20 67.92
CA LEU A 243 -24.71 -11.98 67.19
C LEU A 243 -24.41 -12.28 65.72
N MET A 244 -23.65 -13.34 65.44
CA MET A 244 -23.33 -13.75 64.07
C MET A 244 -24.59 -14.10 63.27
N ASN A 245 -25.52 -14.86 63.84
CA ASN A 245 -26.77 -15.21 63.15
C ASN A 245 -27.60 -13.97 62.76
N GLN A 246 -27.62 -12.94 63.61
CA GLN A 246 -28.32 -11.68 63.31
C GLN A 246 -27.64 -10.91 62.16
N LEU A 247 -26.31 -10.94 62.09
CA LEU A 247 -25.56 -10.33 61.00
C LEU A 247 -25.70 -11.10 59.67
N TRP A 248 -25.65 -12.43 59.70
CA TRP A 248 -25.76 -13.32 58.52
C TRP A 248 -27.05 -13.11 57.72
N GLY A 249 -28.17 -12.79 58.39
CA GLY A 249 -29.43 -12.51 57.70
C GLY A 249 -29.41 -11.25 56.83
N ASN A 250 -28.48 -10.33 57.11
CA ASN A 250 -28.47 -8.98 56.54
C ASN A 250 -27.21 -8.69 55.70
N PHE A 251 -26.10 -9.35 56.00
CA PHE A 251 -24.78 -9.08 55.42
C PHE A 251 -24.02 -10.36 55.09
N LEU A 252 -23.03 -10.25 54.20
CA LEU A 252 -22.04 -11.30 53.98
C LEU A 252 -20.87 -11.12 54.94
N LEU A 253 -20.53 -12.15 55.72
CA LEU A 253 -19.53 -12.01 56.77
C LEU A 253 -18.20 -12.63 56.34
N ARG A 254 -17.13 -11.88 56.55
CA ARG A 254 -15.75 -12.37 56.48
C ARG A 254 -15.16 -12.34 57.87
N GLU A 255 -15.08 -13.50 58.51
CA GLU A 255 -14.37 -13.63 59.79
C GLU A 255 -12.88 -13.40 59.57
N VAL A 256 -12.27 -12.58 60.41
CA VAL A 256 -10.83 -12.38 60.48
C VAL A 256 -10.38 -12.97 61.79
N GLY A 257 -9.49 -13.96 61.72
CA GLY A 257 -8.90 -14.56 62.92
C GLY A 257 -8.28 -13.47 63.79
N GLY A 258 -8.79 -13.34 65.01
CA GLY A 258 -8.23 -12.51 66.07
C GLY A 258 -7.10 -13.20 66.81
#